data_AF-A0A9W9F7V9-F1
#
_entry.id   AF-A0A9W9F7V9-F1
#
_cell.length_a   1.000
_cell.length_b   1.000
_cell.length_c   1.000
_cell.angle_alpha   90.00
_cell.angle_beta   90.00
_cell.angle_gamma   90.00
#
_symmetry.space_group_name_H-M   'P 1'
#
loop_
_entity.id
_entity.type
_entity.pdbx_description
1 polymer ?
#
loop_
_entity_poly.entity_id
_entity_poly.type
_entity_poly.pdbx_seq_one_letter_code
_entity_poly.pdbx_strand_id
1 'polypeptide(L)'
;MAEEVQNAQVVIPRSIIYGTLINGTLAFSYLIAVLYCMGDCTEAVTSPTGYPIITIAYQATGSKTATFVLMAMGMLPGWIALFNGLASVTRRTWAFARDNGLPFSDFVALVDPTYKILLRALLLVLSFIFMLLFIQIGPTAAFNAILSLSTLGLYISYLIPLVLLVVKRVTAPQDIPRGSFSLGKLGLPVNLLAILFTTYFVVLLPFPAKVPVTAENMNYAGPVLGFVMLFGCGDWIARGRYKWEGPTMRADISARNG
;
A
#
# COMPACT_ATOMS: atom_id res chain seq x y z
N MET A 1 11.19 3.44 10.16
CA MET A 1 11.99 2.99 8.98
C MET A 1 12.96 4.04 8.46
N ALA A 2 12.53 5.27 8.13
CA ALA A 2 13.49 6.32 7.77
C ALA A 2 14.49 6.64 8.92
N GLU A 3 14.02 6.50 10.17
CA GLU A 3 14.83 6.65 11.38
C GLU A 3 15.89 5.55 11.60
N GLU A 4 15.79 4.42 10.90
CA GLU A 4 16.71 3.27 11.03
C GLU A 4 17.83 3.31 9.97
N VAL A 5 17.74 4.23 9.00
CA VAL A 5 18.70 4.35 7.89
C VAL A 5 19.78 5.39 8.22
N GLN A 6 21.04 4.98 8.19
CA GLN A 6 22.17 5.91 8.28
C GLN A 6 22.14 6.90 7.10
N ASN A 7 22.24 8.20 7.38
CA ASN A 7 22.14 9.26 6.37
C ASN A 7 20.87 9.18 5.50
N ALA A 8 19.73 8.96 6.16
CA ALA A 8 18.39 8.86 5.56
C ALA A 8 18.09 9.92 4.49
N GLN A 9 18.54 11.16 4.68
CA GLN A 9 18.28 12.27 3.75
C GLN A 9 18.86 12.04 2.34
N VAL A 10 19.98 11.32 2.22
CA VAL A 10 20.66 11.05 0.94
C VAL A 10 20.35 9.64 0.44
N VAL A 11 20.34 8.66 1.34
CA VAL A 11 20.17 7.26 0.98
C VAL A 11 18.74 6.99 0.49
N ILE A 12 17.73 7.49 1.20
CA ILE A 12 16.32 7.19 0.87
C ILE A 12 15.94 7.66 -0.54
N PRO A 13 16.22 8.92 -0.97
CA PRO A 13 15.89 9.34 -2.33
C PRO A 13 16.60 8.51 -3.41
N ARG A 14 17.89 8.18 -3.19
CA ARG A 14 18.65 7.35 -4.14
C ARG A 14 18.09 5.94 -4.22
N SER A 15 17.78 5.32 -3.08
CA SER A 15 17.17 3.99 -3.02
C SER A 15 15.81 3.95 -3.73
N ILE A 16 14.98 4.98 -3.60
CA ILE A 16 13.70 5.07 -4.32
C ILE A 16 13.92 5.14 -5.83
N ILE A 17 14.86 5.97 -6.30
CA ILE A 17 15.14 6.13 -7.74
C ILE A 17 15.72 4.84 -8.32
N TYR A 18 16.81 4.32 -7.76
CA TYR A 18 17.43 3.10 -8.26
C TYR A 18 16.50 1.89 -8.14
N GLY A 19 15.77 1.79 -7.03
CA GLY A 19 14.79 0.72 -6.83
C GLY A 19 13.69 0.76 -7.88
N THR A 20 13.16 1.95 -8.21
CA THR A 20 12.13 2.09 -9.24
C THR A 20 12.67 1.79 -10.62
N LEU A 21 13.89 2.24 -10.96
CA LEU A 21 14.51 1.96 -12.25
C LEU A 21 14.78 0.47 -12.45
N ILE A 22 15.35 -0.21 -11.45
CA ILE A 22 15.63 -1.65 -11.52
C ILE A 22 14.33 -2.46 -11.60
N ASN A 23 13.34 -2.14 -10.77
CA ASN A 23 12.04 -2.80 -10.84
C ASN A 23 11.36 -2.57 -12.19
N GLY A 24 11.41 -1.34 -12.70
CA GLY A 24 10.83 -0.99 -13.99
C GLY A 24 11.47 -1.76 -15.15
N THR A 25 12.80 -1.82 -15.21
CA THR A 25 13.51 -2.55 -16.27
C THR A 25 13.30 -4.05 -16.19
N LEU A 26 13.33 -4.63 -14.98
CA LEU A 26 13.08 -6.06 -14.79
C LEU A 26 11.62 -6.42 -15.10
N ALA A 27 10.65 -5.62 -14.66
CA ALA A 27 9.24 -5.84 -14.95
C ALA A 27 8.95 -5.72 -16.45
N PHE A 28 9.57 -4.76 -17.13
CA PHE A 28 9.43 -4.60 -18.58
C PHE A 28 10.03 -5.78 -19.35
N SER A 29 11.24 -6.21 -19.00
CA SER A 29 11.88 -7.40 -19.59
C SER A 29 11.06 -8.66 -19.34
N TYR A 30 10.53 -8.83 -18.13
CA TYR A 30 9.65 -9.94 -17.79
C TYR A 30 8.35 -9.91 -18.61
N LEU A 31 7.74 -8.75 -18.78
CA LEU A 31 6.53 -8.59 -19.60
C LEU A 31 6.78 -9.01 -21.05
N ILE A 32 7.91 -8.62 -21.65
CA ILE A 32 8.28 -9.04 -23.01
C ILE A 32 8.42 -10.57 -23.08
N ALA A 33 9.08 -11.19 -22.10
CA ALA A 33 9.24 -12.64 -22.06
C ALA A 33 7.88 -13.35 -21.95
N VAL A 34 6.98 -12.87 -21.10
CA VAL A 34 5.63 -13.43 -20.96
C VAL A 34 4.85 -13.29 -22.28
N LEU A 35 4.85 -12.11 -22.89
CA LEU A 35 4.12 -11.87 -24.15
C LEU A 35 4.63 -12.75 -25.29
N TYR A 36 5.94 -13.02 -25.37
CA TYR A 36 6.50 -13.91 -26.37
C TYR A 36 6.14 -15.39 -26.14
N CYS A 37 5.98 -15.78 -24.87
CA CYS A 37 5.69 -17.15 -24.46
C CYS A 37 4.19 -17.46 -24.28
N MET A 38 3.32 -16.45 -24.36
CA MET A 38 1.89 -16.54 -24.01
C MET A 38 1.05 -17.40 -24.96
N GLY A 39 1.57 -17.76 -26.14
CA GLY A 39 0.87 -18.65 -27.07
C GLY A 39 -0.57 -18.19 -27.34
N ASP A 40 -1.54 -19.10 -27.21
CA ASP A 40 -2.96 -18.80 -27.34
C ASP A 40 -3.53 -18.16 -26.06
N CYS A 41 -3.90 -16.88 -26.18
CA CYS A 41 -4.50 -16.09 -25.09
C CYS A 41 -5.85 -16.67 -24.62
N THR A 42 -6.61 -17.32 -25.50
CA THR A 42 -7.94 -17.83 -25.16
C THR A 42 -7.82 -19.01 -24.20
N GLU A 43 -6.89 -19.93 -24.47
CA GLU A 43 -6.59 -21.07 -23.59
C GLU A 43 -6.09 -20.63 -22.21
N ALA A 44 -5.25 -19.58 -22.16
CA ALA A 44 -4.74 -19.04 -20.90
C ALA A 44 -5.84 -18.42 -20.02
N VAL A 45 -6.83 -17.75 -20.61
CA VAL A 45 -7.92 -17.10 -19.87
C VAL A 45 -9.00 -18.09 -19.43
N THR A 46 -9.28 -19.13 -20.22
CA THR A 46 -10.30 -20.15 -19.89
C THR A 46 -9.73 -21.33 -19.11
N SER A 47 -8.45 -21.32 -18.78
CA SER A 47 -7.78 -22.44 -18.13
C SER A 47 -8.43 -22.81 -16.78
N PRO A 48 -8.64 -24.11 -16.51
CA PRO A 48 -9.20 -24.59 -15.24
C PRO A 48 -8.30 -24.34 -14.03
N THR A 49 -7.06 -23.86 -14.24
CA THR A 49 -6.17 -23.43 -13.14
C THR A 49 -6.64 -22.14 -12.46
N GLY A 50 -7.51 -21.36 -13.11
CA GLY A 50 -8.00 -20.06 -12.60
C GLY A 50 -6.95 -18.93 -12.61
N TYR A 51 -5.70 -19.24 -12.98
CA TYR A 51 -4.59 -18.30 -13.04
C TYR A 51 -3.86 -18.42 -14.38
N PRO A 52 -4.03 -17.44 -15.30
CA PRO A 52 -3.49 -17.51 -16.67
C PRO A 52 -1.96 -17.69 -16.73
N ILE A 53 -1.24 -17.14 -15.76
CA ILE A 53 0.23 -17.21 -15.73
C ILE A 53 0.78 -18.64 -15.62
N ILE A 54 0.03 -19.55 -14.98
CA ILE A 54 0.44 -20.95 -14.84
C ILE A 54 0.39 -21.65 -16.21
N THR A 55 -0.64 -21.39 -16.99
CA THR A 55 -0.80 -21.94 -18.34
C THR A 55 0.25 -21.38 -19.29
N ILE A 56 0.53 -20.07 -19.20
CA ILE A 56 1.60 -19.44 -20.00
C ILE A 56 2.96 -20.04 -19.65
N ALA A 57 3.25 -20.24 -18.36
CA ALA A 57 4.49 -20.89 -17.94
C ALA A 57 4.58 -22.34 -18.44
N TYR A 58 3.46 -23.06 -18.52
CA TYR A 58 3.41 -24.41 -19.10
C TYR A 58 3.64 -24.41 -20.61
N GLN A 59 2.98 -23.52 -21.35
CA GLN A 59 3.19 -23.34 -22.79
C GLN A 59 4.64 -22.96 -23.11
N ALA A 60 5.29 -22.18 -22.24
CA ALA A 60 6.70 -21.81 -22.38
C ALA A 60 7.68 -22.98 -22.11
N THR A 61 7.39 -23.81 -21.10
CA THR A 61 8.34 -24.81 -20.58
C THR A 61 8.13 -26.21 -21.16
N GLY A 62 6.94 -26.52 -21.65
CA GLY A 62 6.58 -27.84 -22.21
C GLY A 62 6.63 -29.01 -21.21
N SER A 63 6.90 -28.74 -19.92
CA SER A 63 7.06 -29.75 -18.88
C SER A 63 6.43 -29.31 -17.57
N LYS A 64 5.56 -30.17 -17.01
CA LYS A 64 4.85 -29.91 -15.75
C LYS A 64 5.81 -29.65 -14.59
N THR A 65 6.93 -30.36 -14.53
CA THR A 65 7.95 -30.20 -13.49
C THR A 65 8.64 -28.84 -13.57
N ALA A 66 9.00 -28.41 -14.77
CA ALA A 66 9.64 -27.12 -14.99
C ALA A 66 8.70 -25.96 -14.67
N THR A 67 7.42 -26.06 -15.05
CA THR A 67 6.38 -25.08 -14.69
C THR A 67 6.22 -24.96 -13.18
N PHE A 68 6.15 -26.10 -12.46
CA PHE A 68 6.00 -26.10 -11.01
C PHE A 68 7.17 -25.40 -10.32
N VAL A 69 8.42 -25.72 -10.72
CA VAL A 69 9.61 -25.10 -10.14
C VAL A 69 9.64 -23.60 -10.40
N LEU A 70 9.31 -23.16 -11.62
CA LEU A 70 9.26 -21.73 -11.97
C LEU A 70 8.23 -20.97 -11.13
N MET A 71 7.02 -21.53 -10.97
CA MET A 71 5.98 -20.93 -10.14
C MET A 71 6.36 -20.90 -8.66
N ALA A 72 6.94 -21.98 -8.14
CA ALA A 72 7.41 -22.06 -6.76
C ALA A 72 8.51 -21.02 -6.49
N MET A 73 9.47 -20.87 -7.40
CA MET A 73 10.52 -19.84 -7.30
C MET A 73 9.94 -18.42 -7.29
N GLY A 74 8.90 -18.14 -8.08
CA GLY A 74 8.20 -16.86 -8.07
C GLY A 74 7.40 -16.60 -6.79
N MET A 75 6.80 -17.64 -6.20
CA MET A 75 6.01 -17.52 -4.97
C MET A 75 6.87 -17.28 -3.72
N LEU A 76 8.08 -17.85 -3.65
CA LEU A 76 8.95 -17.76 -2.47
C LEU A 76 9.25 -16.31 -2.03
N PRO A 77 9.66 -15.37 -2.92
CA PRO A 77 9.81 -13.96 -2.57
C PRO A 77 8.51 -13.33 -2.06
N GLY A 78 7.36 -13.71 -2.62
CA GLY A 78 6.05 -13.23 -2.18
C GLY A 78 5.75 -13.61 -0.73
N TRP A 79 6.02 -14.86 -0.35
CA TRP A 79 5.87 -15.33 1.03
C TRP A 79 6.76 -14.55 2.01
N ILE A 80 8.03 -14.35 1.65
CA ILE A 80 8.96 -13.56 2.47
C ILE A 80 8.49 -12.10 2.59
N ALA A 81 7.98 -11.52 1.51
CA ALA A 81 7.45 -10.15 1.50
C ALA A 81 6.21 -10.02 2.40
N LEU A 82 5.34 -11.03 2.48
CA LEU A 82 4.17 -11.03 3.36
C LEU A 82 4.56 -10.95 4.84
N PHE A 83 5.57 -11.71 5.28
CA PHE A 83 6.07 -11.62 6.66
C PHE A 83 6.61 -10.23 6.99
N ASN A 84 7.38 -9.64 6.06
CA ASN A 84 7.89 -8.27 6.21
C ASN A 84 6.75 -7.23 6.22
N GLY A 85 5.73 -7.44 5.39
CA GLY A 85 4.52 -6.62 5.36
C GLY A 85 3.77 -6.64 6.69
N LEU A 86 3.53 -7.84 7.24
CA LEU A 86 2.87 -8.03 8.54
C LEU A 86 3.65 -7.34 9.66
N ALA A 87 4.97 -7.50 9.70
CA ALA A 87 5.82 -6.82 10.67
C ALA A 87 5.74 -5.28 10.55
N SER A 88 5.76 -4.76 9.31
CA SER A 88 5.65 -3.33 9.03
C SER A 88 4.31 -2.74 9.47
N VAL A 89 3.20 -3.40 9.13
CA VAL A 89 1.84 -2.96 9.53
C VAL A 89 1.69 -2.98 11.04
N THR A 90 2.16 -4.02 11.71
CA THR A 90 2.10 -4.13 13.18
C THR A 90 2.81 -2.95 13.87
N ARG A 91 4.00 -2.57 13.38
CA ARG A 91 4.74 -1.41 13.92
C ARG A 91 4.01 -0.10 13.68
N ARG A 92 3.35 0.08 12.53
CA ARG A 92 2.55 1.28 12.22
C ARG A 92 1.32 1.38 13.12
N THR A 93 0.60 0.26 13.30
CA THR A 93 -0.56 0.18 14.20
C THR A 93 -0.16 0.52 15.63
N TRP A 94 0.99 0.00 16.10
CA TRP A 94 1.49 0.33 17.43
C TRP A 94 1.93 1.79 17.56
N ALA A 95 2.65 2.35 16.57
CA ALA A 95 3.04 3.76 16.60
C ALA A 95 1.79 4.67 16.65
N PHE A 96 0.75 4.33 15.89
CA PHE A 96 -0.53 5.03 15.92
C PHE A 96 -1.25 4.86 17.27
N ALA A 97 -1.17 3.68 17.89
CA ALA A 97 -1.71 3.45 19.23
C ALA A 97 -0.97 4.24 20.32
N ARG A 98 0.37 4.30 20.24
CA ARG A 98 1.22 5.06 21.16
C ARG A 98 0.87 6.55 21.16
N ASP A 99 0.55 7.08 20.00
CA ASP A 99 0.17 8.48 19.83
C ASP A 99 -1.34 8.71 20.12
N ASN A 100 -1.99 7.78 20.84
CA ASN A 100 -3.42 7.79 21.23
C ASN A 100 -4.43 7.80 20.07
N GLY A 101 -4.01 7.32 18.89
CA GLY A 101 -4.81 7.31 17.67
C GLY A 101 -5.89 6.25 17.59
N LEU A 102 -5.81 5.18 18.36
CA LEU A 102 -6.80 4.08 18.34
C LEU A 102 -7.74 4.11 19.54
N PRO A 103 -8.99 3.65 19.38
CA PRO A 103 -9.83 3.32 20.53
C PRO A 103 -9.12 2.22 21.34
N PHE A 104 -9.06 2.38 22.67
CA PHE A 104 -8.27 1.52 23.56
C PHE A 104 -6.75 1.53 23.28
N SER A 105 -6.20 2.71 22.93
CA SER A 105 -4.76 2.93 22.73
C SER A 105 -3.89 2.34 23.82
N ASP A 106 -4.27 2.52 25.10
CA ASP A 106 -3.53 2.03 26.27
C ASP A 106 -3.33 0.50 26.26
N PHE A 107 -4.30 -0.24 25.73
CA PHE A 107 -4.19 -1.70 25.64
C PHE A 107 -3.33 -2.14 24.48
N VAL A 108 -3.47 -1.50 23.30
CA VAL A 108 -2.78 -1.87 22.05
C VAL A 108 -1.32 -1.39 22.02
N ALA A 109 -1.04 -0.27 22.68
CA ALA A 109 0.31 0.30 22.77
C ALA A 109 1.22 -0.44 23.76
N LEU A 110 0.68 -1.33 24.61
CA LEU A 110 1.50 -2.07 25.58
C LEU A 110 2.43 -3.07 24.87
N VAL A 111 3.73 -2.93 25.14
CA VAL A 111 4.77 -3.86 24.69
C VAL A 111 4.99 -4.91 25.77
N ASP A 112 5.10 -6.18 25.38
CA ASP A 112 5.38 -7.25 26.32
C ASP A 112 6.80 -7.12 26.92
N PRO A 113 6.95 -7.10 28.26
CA PRO A 113 8.24 -6.85 28.91
C PRO A 113 9.24 -8.01 28.76
N THR A 114 8.76 -9.24 28.55
CA THR A 114 9.58 -10.45 28.49
C THR A 114 10.09 -10.68 27.07
N TYR A 115 9.20 -10.64 26.09
CA TYR A 115 9.54 -10.93 24.70
C TYR A 115 9.94 -9.69 23.91
N LYS A 116 9.68 -8.47 24.42
CA LYS A 116 9.90 -7.19 23.71
C LYS A 116 9.21 -7.14 22.33
N ILE A 117 8.14 -7.91 22.17
CA ILE A 117 7.35 -8.01 20.95
C ILE A 117 6.01 -7.31 21.17
N LEU A 118 5.49 -6.73 20.09
CA LEU A 118 4.24 -5.99 20.04
C LEU A 118 3.03 -6.94 19.90
N LEU A 119 2.89 -7.89 20.84
CA LEU A 119 1.97 -9.01 20.70
C LEU A 119 0.51 -8.59 20.55
N ARG A 120 0.07 -7.57 21.29
CA ARG A 120 -1.32 -7.09 21.25
C ARG A 120 -1.67 -6.40 19.93
N ALA A 121 -0.76 -5.56 19.43
CA ALA A 121 -0.90 -4.97 18.10
C ALA A 121 -0.87 -6.03 16.99
N LEU A 122 -0.03 -7.06 17.13
CA LEU A 122 0.02 -8.17 16.19
C LEU A 122 -1.29 -8.96 16.16
N LEU A 123 -1.84 -9.32 17.32
CA LEU A 123 -3.12 -10.04 17.44
C LEU A 123 -4.27 -9.23 16.86
N LEU A 124 -4.29 -7.91 17.07
CA LEU A 124 -5.28 -7.03 16.46
C LEU A 124 -5.20 -7.05 14.93
N VAL A 125 -4.00 -6.91 14.37
CA VAL A 125 -3.81 -6.94 12.91
C VAL A 125 -4.19 -8.31 12.34
N LEU A 126 -3.80 -9.41 13.01
CA LEU A 126 -4.16 -10.75 12.60
C LEU A 126 -5.67 -10.98 12.65
N SER A 127 -6.37 -10.50 13.68
CA SER A 127 -7.83 -10.67 13.76
C SER A 127 -8.55 -10.00 12.58
N PHE A 128 -8.13 -8.80 12.19
CA PHE A 128 -8.66 -8.12 11.00
C PHE A 128 -8.33 -8.88 9.72
N ILE A 129 -7.12 -9.41 9.57
CA ILE A 129 -6.75 -10.24 8.41
C ILE A 129 -7.65 -11.48 8.34
N PHE A 130 -7.82 -12.20 9.44
CA PHE A 130 -8.70 -13.37 9.49
C PHE A 130 -10.17 -13.02 9.16
N MET A 131 -10.68 -11.90 9.67
CA MET A 131 -12.02 -11.41 9.32
C MET A 131 -12.16 -11.11 7.83
N LEU A 132 -11.16 -10.49 7.22
CA LEU A 132 -11.15 -10.19 5.78
C LEU A 132 -11.03 -11.46 4.93
N LEU A 133 -10.35 -12.51 5.42
CA LEU A 133 -10.25 -13.80 4.71
C LEU A 133 -11.60 -14.50 4.58
N PHE A 134 -12.51 -14.38 5.56
CA PHE A 134 -13.85 -14.95 5.46
C PHE A 134 -14.68 -14.38 4.29
N ILE A 135 -14.33 -13.19 3.79
CA ILE A 135 -15.01 -12.57 2.66
C ILE A 135 -14.78 -13.36 1.36
N GLN A 136 -13.71 -14.16 1.27
CA GLN A 136 -13.49 -15.05 0.13
C GLN A 136 -14.54 -16.16 0.01
N ILE A 137 -15.25 -16.50 1.09
CA ILE A 137 -16.36 -17.47 1.04
C ILE A 137 -17.61 -16.84 0.39
N GLY A 138 -17.69 -15.51 0.35
CA GLY A 138 -18.81 -14.76 -0.19
C GLY A 138 -18.76 -14.55 -1.71
N PRO A 139 -19.55 -13.60 -2.23
CA PRO A 139 -19.58 -13.27 -3.65
C PRO A 139 -18.21 -12.79 -4.16
N THR A 140 -17.81 -13.22 -5.36
CA THR A 140 -16.58 -12.77 -6.03
C THR A 140 -16.52 -11.25 -6.21
N ALA A 141 -17.68 -10.61 -6.37
CA ALA A 141 -17.81 -9.15 -6.40
C ALA A 141 -17.31 -8.48 -5.11
N ALA A 142 -17.57 -9.07 -3.94
CA ALA A 142 -17.12 -8.53 -2.65
C ALA A 142 -15.60 -8.65 -2.50
N PHE A 143 -15.02 -9.77 -2.92
CA PHE A 143 -13.57 -9.96 -2.94
C PHE A 143 -12.87 -8.95 -3.86
N ASN A 144 -13.35 -8.80 -5.09
CA ASN A 144 -12.81 -7.84 -6.06
C ASN A 144 -12.96 -6.38 -5.59
N ALA A 145 -14.05 -6.08 -4.89
CA ALA A 145 -14.27 -4.75 -4.29
C ALA A 145 -13.21 -4.44 -3.21
N ILE A 146 -12.80 -5.40 -2.39
CA ILE A 146 -11.76 -5.20 -1.37
C ILE A 146 -10.38 -4.99 -1.99
N LEU A 147 -10.03 -5.78 -3.01
CA LEU A 147 -8.78 -5.59 -3.74
C LEU A 147 -8.72 -4.19 -4.35
N SER A 148 -9.80 -3.79 -5.02
CA SER A 148 -9.95 -2.45 -5.59
C SER A 148 -9.90 -1.35 -4.52
N LEU A 149 -10.56 -1.54 -3.39
CA LEU A 149 -10.54 -0.61 -2.25
C LEU A 149 -9.14 -0.43 -1.68
N SER A 150 -8.33 -1.49 -1.60
CA SER A 150 -6.95 -1.41 -1.11
C SER A 150 -6.09 -0.53 -2.01
N THR A 151 -6.25 -0.66 -3.33
CA THR A 151 -5.56 0.17 -4.32
C THR A 151 -6.07 1.61 -4.29
N LEU A 152 -7.38 1.80 -4.17
CA LEU A 152 -7.99 3.12 -4.10
C LEU A 152 -7.52 3.88 -2.85
N GLY A 153 -7.56 3.23 -1.68
CA GLY A 153 -7.08 3.78 -0.42
C GLY A 153 -5.59 4.18 -0.48
N LEU A 154 -4.76 3.39 -1.17
CA LEU A 154 -3.36 3.72 -1.42
C LEU A 154 -3.22 5.01 -2.24
N TYR A 155 -3.95 5.14 -3.34
CA TYR A 155 -3.90 6.33 -4.18
C TYR A 155 -4.40 7.58 -3.44
N ILE A 156 -5.48 7.49 -2.66
CA ILE A 156 -5.95 8.61 -1.83
C ILE A 156 -4.89 9.00 -0.79
N SER A 157 -4.27 8.01 -0.13
CA SER A 157 -3.22 8.26 0.86
C SER A 157 -2.00 8.95 0.26
N TYR A 158 -1.73 8.77 -1.03
CA TYR A 158 -0.67 9.51 -1.75
C TYR A 158 -1.15 10.87 -2.27
N LEU A 159 -2.42 11.01 -2.64
CA LEU A 159 -3.00 12.25 -3.12
C LEU A 159 -2.94 13.35 -2.05
N ILE A 160 -3.29 13.03 -0.79
CA ILE A 160 -3.32 13.98 0.33
C ILE A 160 -1.97 14.70 0.51
N PRO A 161 -0.83 14.00 0.75
CA PRO A 161 0.46 14.67 0.93
C PRO A 161 0.94 15.37 -0.35
N LEU A 162 0.61 14.86 -1.54
CA LEU A 162 0.97 15.53 -2.80
C LEU A 162 0.29 16.90 -2.93
N VAL A 163 -1.02 16.96 -2.67
CA VAL A 163 -1.79 18.20 -2.71
C VAL A 163 -1.30 19.17 -1.64
N LEU A 164 -1.12 18.71 -0.39
CA LEU A 164 -0.60 19.54 0.69
C LEU A 164 0.79 20.10 0.38
N LEU A 165 1.67 19.29 -0.23
CA LEU A 165 3.00 19.72 -0.64
C LEU A 165 2.94 20.80 -1.73
N VAL A 166 2.05 20.67 -2.71
CA VAL A 166 1.86 21.69 -3.76
C VAL A 166 1.27 22.97 -3.17
N VAL A 167 0.25 22.88 -2.32
CA VAL A 167 -0.34 24.04 -1.63
C VAL A 167 0.70 24.76 -0.78
N LYS A 168 1.50 24.02 0.00
CA LYS A 168 2.58 24.59 0.81
C LYS A 168 3.65 25.25 -0.06
N ARG A 169 3.98 24.67 -1.21
CA ARG A 169 4.97 25.23 -2.15
C ARG A 169 4.49 26.54 -2.79
N VAL A 170 3.18 26.74 -2.95
CA VAL A 170 2.59 27.99 -3.48
C VAL A 170 2.40 29.03 -2.37
N THR A 171 1.96 28.61 -1.18
CA THR A 171 1.57 29.51 -0.08
C THR A 171 2.76 29.95 0.77
N ALA A 172 3.67 29.03 1.10
CA ALA A 172 4.81 29.27 1.97
C ALA A 172 6.05 28.47 1.52
N PRO A 173 6.68 28.84 0.39
CA PRO A 173 7.85 28.15 -0.13
C PRO A 173 9.03 28.08 0.87
N GLN A 174 9.12 29.07 1.77
CA GLN A 174 10.16 29.19 2.80
C GLN A 174 10.08 28.11 3.89
N ASP A 175 8.90 27.52 4.12
CA ASP A 175 8.67 26.52 5.17
C ASP A 175 8.95 25.08 4.69
N ILE A 176 9.45 24.92 3.46
CA ILE A 176 9.85 23.62 2.92
C ILE A 176 11.37 23.51 3.11
N PRO A 177 11.84 22.77 4.13
CA PRO A 177 13.28 22.55 4.32
C PRO A 177 13.84 21.86 3.07
N ARG A 178 14.82 22.51 2.43
CA ARG A 178 15.50 21.94 1.27
C ARG A 178 16.35 20.77 1.75
N GLY A 179 15.89 19.55 1.49
CA GLY A 179 16.67 18.34 1.74
C GLY A 179 17.88 18.23 0.80
N SER A 180 18.77 17.28 1.09
CA SER A 180 19.97 16.97 0.27
C SER A 180 19.66 16.53 -1.17
N PHE A 181 18.40 16.20 -1.47
CA PHE A 181 17.91 15.91 -2.80
C PHE A 181 16.72 16.81 -3.14
N SER A 182 16.85 17.58 -4.22
CA SER A 182 15.79 18.47 -4.72
C SER A 182 15.75 18.45 -6.23
N LEU A 183 14.56 18.24 -6.81
CA LEU A 183 14.32 18.36 -8.26
C LEU A 183 14.30 19.83 -8.73
N GLY A 184 14.53 20.79 -7.83
CA GLY A 184 14.53 22.22 -8.15
C GLY A 184 13.24 22.65 -8.84
N LYS A 185 13.36 23.27 -10.01
CA LYS A 185 12.25 23.80 -10.81
C LYS A 185 11.35 22.69 -11.41
N LEU A 186 11.89 21.49 -11.65
CA LEU A 186 11.12 20.36 -12.19
C LEU A 186 10.22 19.70 -11.12
N GLY A 187 10.44 19.99 -9.85
CA GLY A 187 9.65 19.40 -8.78
C GLY A 187 8.17 19.81 -8.79
N LEU A 188 7.82 21.00 -9.27
CA LEU A 188 6.42 21.46 -9.32
C LEU A 188 5.64 20.78 -10.47
N PRO A 189 6.12 20.78 -11.73
CA PRO A 189 5.48 20.04 -12.81
C PRO A 189 5.30 18.54 -12.50
N VAL A 190 6.31 17.90 -11.91
CA VAL A 190 6.23 16.47 -11.54
C VAL A 190 5.15 16.23 -10.50
N ASN A 191 5.04 17.08 -9.47
CA ASN A 191 3.98 16.95 -8.47
C ASN A 191 2.58 17.16 -9.07
N LEU A 192 2.42 18.12 -9.98
CA LEU A 192 1.14 18.37 -10.66
C LEU A 192 0.74 17.20 -11.55
N LEU A 193 1.68 16.64 -12.31
CA LEU A 193 1.45 15.44 -13.11
C LEU A 193 1.06 14.24 -12.23
N ALA A 194 1.73 14.06 -11.09
CA ALA A 194 1.41 13.01 -10.13
C ALA A 194 0.01 13.17 -9.54
N ILE A 195 -0.42 14.40 -9.22
CA ILE A 195 -1.79 14.70 -8.76
C ILE A 195 -2.80 14.38 -9.86
N LEU A 196 -2.56 14.83 -11.09
CA LEU A 196 -3.47 14.57 -12.22
C LEU A 196 -3.64 13.07 -12.45
N PHE A 197 -2.53 12.33 -12.48
CA PHE A 197 -2.53 10.88 -12.67
C PHE A 197 -3.23 10.15 -11.51
N THR A 198 -2.91 10.52 -10.27
CA THR A 198 -3.54 9.90 -9.08
C THR A 198 -5.03 10.18 -9.03
N THR A 199 -5.45 11.41 -9.36
CA THR A 199 -6.87 11.80 -9.42
C THR A 199 -7.62 11.00 -10.49
N TYR A 200 -7.01 10.81 -11.66
CA TYR A 200 -7.58 9.98 -12.72
C TYR A 200 -7.87 8.54 -12.23
N PHE A 201 -6.94 7.90 -11.51
CA PHE A 201 -7.17 6.57 -10.94
C PHE A 201 -8.22 6.57 -9.84
N VAL A 202 -8.21 7.54 -8.94
CA VAL A 202 -9.21 7.61 -7.86
C VAL A 202 -10.63 7.74 -8.42
N VAL A 203 -10.81 8.47 -9.53
CA VAL A 203 -12.10 8.63 -10.18
C VAL A 203 -12.50 7.39 -10.98
N LEU A 204 -11.60 6.81 -11.79
CA LEU A 204 -11.97 5.72 -12.70
C LEU A 204 -11.97 4.32 -12.08
N LEU A 205 -11.19 4.08 -11.04
CA LEU A 205 -11.05 2.74 -10.44
C LEU A 205 -12.40 2.19 -9.87
N PRO A 206 -13.28 3.00 -9.26
CA PRO A 206 -14.62 2.56 -8.87
C PRO A 206 -15.57 2.20 -10.04
N PHE A 207 -15.23 2.52 -11.28
CA PHE A 207 -16.11 2.21 -12.42
C PHE A 207 -15.97 0.74 -12.84
N PRO A 208 -17.07 0.11 -13.30
CA PRO A 208 -17.05 -1.27 -13.78
C PRO A 208 -16.30 -1.41 -15.10
N ALA A 209 -15.63 -2.55 -15.29
CA ALA A 209 -14.81 -2.82 -16.47
C ALA A 209 -15.61 -3.18 -17.73
N LYS A 210 -16.89 -3.54 -17.59
CA LYS A 210 -17.77 -3.93 -18.71
C LYS A 210 -19.16 -3.30 -18.57
N VAL A 211 -19.77 -3.01 -19.71
CA VAL A 211 -21.15 -2.55 -19.85
C VAL A 211 -21.94 -3.65 -20.57
N PRO A 212 -23.19 -3.98 -20.16
CA PRO A 212 -24.03 -3.34 -19.15
C PRO A 212 -23.62 -3.64 -17.69
N VAL A 213 -23.90 -2.69 -16.80
CA VAL A 213 -23.58 -2.80 -15.36
C VAL A 213 -24.60 -3.72 -14.69
N THR A 214 -24.13 -4.83 -14.13
CA THR A 214 -24.92 -5.75 -13.31
C THR A 214 -24.45 -5.68 -11.86
N ALA A 215 -25.29 -6.14 -10.92
CA ALA A 215 -24.92 -6.18 -9.50
C ALA A 215 -23.67 -7.04 -9.22
N GLU A 216 -23.36 -8.00 -10.10
CA GLU A 216 -22.18 -8.87 -9.99
C GLU A 216 -20.91 -8.23 -10.57
N ASN A 217 -21.04 -7.30 -11.53
CA ASN A 217 -19.91 -6.67 -12.22
C ASN A 217 -19.59 -5.25 -11.70
N MET A 218 -20.42 -4.70 -10.82
CA MET A 218 -20.17 -3.38 -10.23
C MET A 218 -19.00 -3.43 -9.25
N ASN A 219 -18.08 -2.47 -9.38
CA ASN A 219 -17.00 -2.30 -8.40
C ASN A 219 -17.51 -1.51 -7.18
N TYR A 220 -17.75 -2.21 -6.08
CA TYR A 220 -18.26 -1.60 -4.84
C TYR A 220 -17.20 -0.85 -4.01
N ALA A 221 -15.96 -0.69 -4.51
CA ALA A 221 -14.91 0.01 -3.79
C ALA A 221 -15.27 1.47 -3.41
N GLY A 222 -15.93 2.20 -4.31
CA GLY A 222 -16.33 3.60 -4.06
C GLY A 222 -17.29 3.77 -2.88
N PRO A 223 -18.46 3.09 -2.89
CA PRO A 223 -19.40 3.14 -1.76
C PRO A 223 -18.79 2.67 -0.44
N VAL A 224 -17.99 1.59 -0.45
CA VAL A 224 -17.34 1.07 0.76
C VAL A 224 -16.33 2.08 1.30
N LEU A 225 -15.54 2.73 0.44
CA LEU A 225 -14.66 3.82 0.84
C LEU A 225 -15.44 4.96 1.50
N GLY A 226 -16.53 5.40 0.88
CA GLY A 226 -17.38 6.47 1.44
C GLY A 226 -17.83 6.14 2.86
N PHE A 227 -18.29 4.91 3.09
CA PHE A 227 -18.65 4.42 4.41
C PHE A 227 -17.49 4.45 5.41
N VAL A 228 -16.31 3.95 5.02
CA VAL A 228 -15.11 3.95 5.87
C VAL A 228 -14.65 5.36 6.21
N MET A 229 -14.67 6.27 5.24
CA MET A 229 -14.31 7.68 5.45
C MET A 229 -15.28 8.38 6.41
N LEU A 230 -16.58 8.14 6.27
CA LEU A 230 -17.59 8.66 7.20
C LEU A 230 -17.36 8.16 8.62
N PHE A 231 -17.08 6.87 8.79
CA PHE A 231 -16.77 6.29 10.09
C PHE A 231 -15.49 6.90 10.69
N GLY A 232 -14.44 7.08 9.89
CA GLY A 232 -13.20 7.73 10.31
C GLY A 232 -13.39 9.20 10.71
N CYS A 233 -14.17 9.97 9.94
CA CYS A 233 -14.53 11.34 10.31
C CYS A 233 -15.37 11.38 11.60
N GLY A 234 -16.27 10.41 11.78
CA GLY A 234 -17.04 10.23 13.00
C GLY A 234 -16.16 10.00 14.23
N ASP A 235 -15.22 9.04 14.17
CA ASP A 235 -14.28 8.77 15.27
C ASP A 235 -13.36 9.97 15.53
N TRP A 236 -12.92 10.67 14.48
CA TRP A 236 -12.12 11.90 14.63
C TRP A 236 -12.86 12.98 15.41
N ILE A 237 -14.13 13.25 15.06
CA ILE A 237 -14.94 14.27 15.73
C ILE A 237 -15.27 13.85 17.17
N ALA A 238 -15.58 12.57 17.40
CA ALA A 238 -15.99 12.06 18.70
C ALA A 238 -14.81 11.95 19.70
N ARG A 239 -13.67 11.41 19.24
CA ARG A 239 -12.56 11.01 20.10
C ARG A 239 -11.23 11.59 19.64
N GLY A 240 -10.92 11.46 18.36
CA GLY A 240 -9.60 11.77 17.79
C GLY A 240 -9.14 13.19 18.10
N ARG A 241 -9.99 14.20 17.90
CA ARG A 241 -9.66 15.61 18.10
C ARG A 241 -9.32 16.00 19.54
N TYR A 242 -9.68 15.17 20.52
CA TYR A 242 -9.46 15.45 21.95
C TYR A 242 -8.31 14.64 22.56
N LYS A 243 -8.01 13.47 22.00
CA LYS A 243 -7.02 12.53 22.55
C LYS A 243 -5.73 12.41 21.73
N TRP A 244 -5.75 12.85 20.47
CA TRP A 244 -4.59 12.74 19.59
C TRP A 244 -3.55 13.82 19.89
N GLU A 245 -2.39 13.41 20.38
CA GLU A 245 -1.29 14.31 20.75
C GLU A 245 -0.32 14.58 19.57
N GLY A 246 -0.56 13.93 18.42
CA GLY A 246 0.31 14.02 17.26
C GLY A 246 1.62 13.24 17.42
N PRO A 247 2.37 13.07 16.31
CA PRO A 247 3.68 12.44 16.38
C PRO A 247 4.62 13.35 17.16
N THR A 248 5.01 12.96 18.37
CA THR A 248 6.02 13.67 19.16
C THR A 248 7.35 13.62 18.40
N MET A 249 7.65 14.64 17.60
CA MET A 249 9.02 14.84 17.13
C MET A 249 9.85 15.10 18.38
N ARG A 250 10.88 14.28 18.63
CA ARG A 250 11.86 14.45 19.72
C ARG A 250 12.69 15.73 19.54
N ALA A 251 12.06 16.89 19.40
CA ALA A 251 12.72 18.18 19.51
C ALA A 251 13.14 18.47 20.97
N ASP A 252 12.54 17.79 21.96
CA ASP A 252 12.78 18.07 23.38
C ASP A 252 13.99 17.36 24.02
N ILE A 253 14.77 16.57 23.29
CA ILE A 253 16.02 16.01 23.86
C ILE A 253 17.15 17.05 23.89
N SER A 254 17.07 18.12 23.07
CA SER A 254 18.03 19.23 23.15
C SER A 254 17.71 20.26 24.24
N ALA A 255 16.50 20.25 24.81
CA ALA A 255 16.07 21.22 25.81
C ALA A 255 16.23 20.72 27.26
N ARG A 256 16.63 19.46 27.47
CA ARG A 256 16.81 18.86 28.80
C ARG A 256 18.26 18.68 29.25
N ASN A 257 19.23 19.09 28.42
CA ASN A 257 20.66 19.07 28.74
C ASN A 257 21.30 20.48 28.65
N GLY A 258 20.51 21.54 28.88
CA GLY A 258 21.00 22.91 29.04
C GLY A 258 20.99 23.32 30.51
#